data_AF-A0A8T2NNH9-F1
#
_entry.id   AF-A0A8T2NNH9-F1
#
_cell.length_a   1.000
_cell.length_b   1.000
_cell.length_c   1.000
_cell.angle_alpha   90.00
_cell.angle_beta   90.00
_cell.angle_gamma   90.00
#
_symmetry.space_group_name_H-M   'P 1'
#
loop_
_entity.id
_entity.type
_entity.pdbx_description
1 polymer ?
#
loop_
_entity_poly.entity_id
_entity_poly.type
_entity_poly.pdbx_seq_one_letter_code
_entity_poly.pdbx_strand_id
1 'polypeptide(L)'
;MSSNSNLTNMRRLVDQLKLEASVERIKVSQAAAELQQYCIQNACKDALLVGVPAGSNPFREPRSCSLLVQDLFLSPGNRNS
;
A
#
# COMPACT_ATOMS: atom_id res chain seq x y z
N MET A 1 -49.24 17.43 0.91
CA MET A 1 -48.11 18.11 1.58
C MET A 1 -46.73 17.77 1.01
N SER A 2 -46.60 16.80 0.11
CA SER A 2 -45.31 16.35 -0.47
C SER A 2 -44.69 17.27 -1.53
N SER A 3 -45.43 18.22 -2.08
CA SER A 3 -44.92 19.13 -3.12
C SER A 3 -43.92 20.15 -2.57
N ASN A 4 -44.14 20.62 -1.32
CA ASN A 4 -43.25 21.57 -0.66
C ASN A 4 -41.92 20.95 -0.23
N SER A 5 -41.89 19.66 0.15
CA SER A 5 -40.66 18.96 0.51
C SER A 5 -39.76 18.69 -0.70
N ASN A 6 -40.35 18.41 -1.86
CA ASN A 6 -39.58 18.28 -3.10
C ASN A 6 -38.95 19.63 -3.53
N LEU A 7 -39.70 20.72 -3.37
CA LEU A 7 -39.22 22.06 -3.71
C LEU A 7 -38.08 22.54 -2.79
N THR A 8 -38.10 22.20 -1.50
CA THR A 8 -36.98 22.50 -0.58
C THR A 8 -35.75 21.65 -0.89
N ASN A 9 -35.92 20.38 -1.24
CA ASN A 9 -34.81 19.52 -1.65
C ASN A 9 -34.15 20.01 -2.95
N MET A 10 -34.95 20.41 -3.94
CA MET A 10 -34.47 20.99 -5.19
C MET A 10 -33.66 22.27 -4.97
N ARG A 11 -34.12 23.15 -4.08
CA ARG A 11 -33.38 24.37 -3.72
C ARG A 11 -32.02 24.05 -3.11
N ARG A 12 -31.97 23.11 -2.15
CA ARG A 12 -30.71 22.64 -1.55
C ARG A 12 -29.75 22.06 -2.59
N LEU A 13 -30.26 21.27 -3.53
CA LEU A 13 -29.45 20.71 -4.60
C LEU A 13 -28.86 21.81 -5.50
N VAL A 14 -29.66 22.81 -5.88
CA VAL A 14 -29.17 23.95 -6.67
C VAL A 14 -28.10 24.72 -5.92
N ASP A 15 -28.29 24.96 -4.62
CA ASP A 15 -27.29 25.66 -3.81
C ASP A 15 -25.99 24.85 -3.67
N GLN A 16 -26.08 23.53 -3.54
CA GLN A 16 -24.92 22.63 -3.57
C GLN A 16 -24.18 22.69 -4.91
N LEU A 17 -24.91 22.61 -6.03
CA LEU A 17 -24.32 22.67 -7.37
C LEU A 17 -23.64 24.01 -7.65
N LYS A 18 -24.17 25.12 -7.13
CA LYS A 18 -23.50 26.43 -7.22
C LYS A 18 -22.15 26.44 -6.50
N LEU A 19 -22.08 25.83 -5.31
CA LEU A 19 -20.83 25.68 -4.58
C LEU A 19 -19.83 24.83 -5.36
N GLU A 20 -20.24 23.67 -5.88
CA GLU A 20 -19.38 22.79 -6.68
C GLU A 20 -18.92 23.42 -8.00
N ALA A 21 -19.78 24.23 -8.63
CA ALA A 21 -19.43 24.97 -9.83
C ALA A 21 -18.38 26.05 -9.55
N SER A 22 -18.39 26.63 -8.34
CA SER A 22 -17.42 27.65 -7.91
C SER A 22 -16.03 27.11 -7.55
N VAL A 23 -15.85 25.78 -7.53
CA VAL A 23 -14.54 25.17 -7.24
C VAL A 23 -13.56 25.44 -8.38
N GLU A 24 -12.44 26.07 -8.05
CA GLU A 24 -11.34 26.29 -8.98
C GLU A 24 -10.69 24.95 -9.38
N ARG A 25 -10.60 24.71 -10.69
CA ARG A 25 -10.02 23.49 -11.24
C ARG A 25 -8.65 23.80 -11.82
N ILE A 26 -7.70 22.90 -11.57
CA ILE A 26 -6.40 22.89 -12.24
C ILE A 26 -6.46 22.09 -13.54
N LYS A 27 -5.49 22.32 -14.44
CA LYS A 27 -5.39 21.55 -15.68
C LYS A 27 -5.08 20.09 -15.36
N VAL A 28 -5.74 19.17 -16.06
CA VAL A 28 -5.50 17.73 -15.92
C VAL A 28 -4.03 17.38 -16.19
N SER A 29 -3.40 18.04 -17.17
CA SER A 29 -1.97 17.86 -17.46
C SER A 29 -1.06 18.25 -16.29
N GLN A 30 -1.43 19.30 -15.54
CA GLN A 30 -0.68 19.73 -14.36
C GLN A 30 -0.86 18.75 -13.21
N ALA A 31 -2.10 18.36 -12.91
CA ALA A 31 -2.39 17.36 -11.88
C ALA A 31 -1.67 16.02 -12.15
N ALA A 32 -1.66 15.57 -13.41
CA ALA A 32 -0.96 14.35 -13.82
C ALA A 32 0.56 14.45 -13.62
N ALA A 33 1.17 15.60 -13.94
CA ALA A 33 2.59 15.83 -13.73
C ALA A 33 2.95 15.84 -12.24
N GLU A 34 2.14 16.50 -11.40
CA GLU A 34 2.33 16.52 -9.94
C GLU A 34 2.22 15.11 -9.33
N LEU A 35 1.23 14.32 -9.76
CA LEU A 35 1.09 12.93 -9.33
C LEU A 35 2.28 12.08 -9.77
N GLN A 36 2.73 12.20 -11.01
CA GLN A 36 3.90 11.47 -11.50
C GLN A 36 5.15 11.82 -10.70
N GLN A 37 5.38 13.12 -10.45
CA GLN A 37 6.52 13.59 -9.69
C GLN A 37 6.48 13.06 -8.25
N TYR A 38 5.31 13.05 -7.61
CA TYR A 38 5.13 12.46 -6.28
C TYR A 38 5.48 10.97 -6.27
N CYS A 39 5.00 10.20 -7.26
CA CYS A 39 5.29 8.78 -7.37
C CYS A 39 6.80 8.53 -7.57
N ILE A 40 7.47 9.27 -8.44
CA ILE A 40 8.91 9.12 -8.68
C ILE A 40 9.73 9.42 -7.42
N GLN A 41 9.38 10.49 -6.69
CA GLN A 41 10.07 10.86 -5.45
C GLN A 41 9.93 9.81 -4.34
N ASN A 42 8.78 9.12 -4.29
CA ASN A 42 8.49 8.14 -3.25
C ASN A 42 8.72 6.68 -3.69
N ALA A 43 8.99 6.43 -4.98
CA ALA A 43 9.22 5.10 -5.52
C ALA A 43 10.33 4.36 -4.76
N CYS A 44 11.41 5.04 -4.40
CA CYS A 44 12.53 4.44 -3.66
C CYS A 44 12.16 3.99 -2.23
N LYS A 45 11.09 4.55 -1.66
CA LYS A 45 10.59 4.23 -0.31
C LYS A 45 9.49 3.19 -0.34
N ASP A 46 8.94 2.91 -1.52
CA ASP A 46 7.91 1.91 -1.68
C ASP A 46 8.55 0.53 -1.73
N ALA A 47 8.37 -0.20 -0.62
CA ALA A 47 8.89 -1.53 -0.40
C ALA A 47 8.32 -2.57 -1.40
N LEU A 48 7.18 -2.27 -2.03
CA LEU A 48 6.58 -3.11 -3.08
C LEU A 48 7.18 -2.84 -4.47
N LEU A 49 7.62 -1.61 -4.74
CA LEU A 49 8.26 -1.25 -6.00
C LEU A 49 9.75 -1.63 -6.04
N VAL A 50 10.49 -1.36 -4.95
CA VAL A 50 11.95 -1.63 -4.89
C VAL A 50 12.25 -3.04 -4.37
N GLY A 51 11.28 -3.65 -3.70
CA GLY A 51 11.49 -4.88 -2.94
C GLY A 51 12.14 -4.59 -1.59
N VAL A 52 11.74 -5.37 -0.58
CA VAL A 52 12.32 -5.28 0.77
C VAL A 52 13.52 -6.22 0.83
N PRO A 53 14.72 -5.76 1.25
CA PRO A 53 15.83 -6.67 1.50
C PRO A 53 15.43 -7.71 2.54
N ALA A 54 15.90 -8.95 2.37
CA ALA A 54 15.38 -10.14 3.05
C ALA A 54 15.38 -10.09 4.60
N GLY A 55 16.14 -9.17 5.22
CA GLY A 55 16.17 -8.96 6.67
C GLY A 55 15.23 -7.88 7.22
N SER A 56 14.57 -7.09 6.36
CA SER A 56 13.71 -5.95 6.77
C SER A 56 12.22 -6.20 6.54
N ASN A 57 11.83 -7.38 6.02
CA ASN A 57 10.42 -7.73 5.83
C ASN A 57 9.84 -8.32 7.13
N PRO A 58 8.92 -7.63 7.82
CA PRO A 58 8.32 -8.10 9.08
C PRO A 58 7.38 -9.30 8.91
N PHE A 59 6.94 -9.61 7.68
CA PHE A 59 6.10 -10.77 7.38
C PHE A 59 6.90 -12.02 7.00
N ARG A 60 8.23 -11.94 6.99
CA ARG A 60 9.07 -13.11 6.72
C ARG A 60 9.10 -13.96 7.97
N GLU A 61 8.76 -15.24 7.83
CA GLU A 61 8.95 -16.23 8.90
C GLU A 61 10.41 -16.12 9.40
N PRO A 62 10.62 -16.04 10.73
CA PRO A 62 11.95 -16.25 11.29
C PRO A 62 12.48 -17.54 10.70
N ARG A 63 13.74 -17.60 10.28
CA ARG A 63 14.34 -18.89 9.91
C ARG A 63 14.39 -19.78 11.15
N SER A 64 13.28 -20.40 11.51
CA SER A 64 13.22 -21.51 12.45
C SER A 64 13.76 -22.73 11.71
N CYS A 65 15.08 -22.91 11.77
CA CYS A 65 15.65 -24.18 12.21
C CYS A 65 17.18 -24.04 12.35
N SER A 66 17.66 -23.88 13.59
CA SER A 66 19.03 -24.23 13.97
C SER A 66 19.05 -25.53 14.78
N LEU A 67 18.06 -26.42 14.59
CA LEU A 67 17.98 -27.70 15.29
C LEU A 67 17.86 -28.82 14.27
N LEU A 68 18.74 -29.82 14.42
CA LEU A 68 18.68 -31.17 13.82
C LEU A 68 19.36 -31.40 12.46
N VAL A 69 20.62 -31.01 12.30
CA VAL A 69 21.55 -31.75 11.38
C VAL A 69 22.96 -31.98 11.96
N GLN A 70 23.20 -31.73 13.26
CA GLN A 70 24.51 -32.03 13.87
C GLN A 70 24.59 -33.44 14.48
N ASP A 71 23.47 -34.14 14.70
CA ASP A 71 23.46 -35.42 15.45
C ASP A 71 23.50 -36.69 14.58
N LEU A 72 23.64 -36.57 13.25
CA LEU A 72 23.63 -37.74 12.33
C LEU A 72 25.01 -38.12 11.76
N PHE A 73 26.11 -37.51 12.20
CA PHE A 73 27.46 -37.80 11.68
C PHE A 73 28.52 -38.19 12.72
N LEU A 74 28.14 -38.65 13.93
CA LEU A 74 29.08 -39.38 14.81
C LEU A 74 28.55 -40.78 15.14
N SER A 75 28.57 -41.65 14.14
CA SER A 75 28.90 -43.05 14.38
C SER A 75 29.78 -43.56 13.25
N PRO A 76 31.06 -43.81 13.54
CA PRO A 76 31.71 -44.97 12.99
C PRO A 76 32.13 -45.85 14.17
N GLY A 77 31.39 -46.95 14.35
CA GLY A 77 32.03 -48.15 14.88
C GLY A 77 33.16 -48.52 13.92
N ASN A 78 34.41 -48.41 14.39
CA ASN A 78 35.53 -49.05 13.72
C ASN A 78 36.02 -50.22 14.57
N ARG A 79 35.84 -51.42 14.00
CA ARG A 79 36.47 -52.65 14.41
C ARG A 79 37.98 -52.58 14.11
N ASN A 80 38.74 -53.42 14.80
CA ASN A 80 40.11 -53.89 14.49
C ASN A 80 41.27 -53.05 15.06
N SER A 81 41.79 -53.40 16.25
CA SER A 81 42.96 -54.27 16.45
C SER A 81 43.23 -54.48 17.93
#